data_AF-A0A845G696-F1
#
_entry.id   AF-A0A845G696-F1
#
_cell.length_a   1.000
_cell.length_b   1.000
_cell.length_c   1.000
_cell.angle_alpha   90.00
_cell.angle_beta   90.00
_cell.angle_gamma   90.00
#
_symmetry.space_group_name_H-M   'P 1'
#
loop_
_entity.id
_entity.type
_entity.pdbx_description
1 polymer ?
#
loop_
_entity_poly.entity_id
_entity_poly.type
_entity_poly.pdbx_seq_one_letter_code
_entity_poly.pdbx_strand_id
1 'polypeptide(L)'
;MVTYTGDTIGLDYSSNIYDVPSSFTNVEVTNTPGSNGTILMMGGNATINSFHFSQAVIDPYIDVFSVGQGGTPVSFVFLNGSLTILSQGAGHWGGGTLSSSGLTVTGVEGNGLLKFSGSYTDISFITPNSEYYYGATVGAGITVAVPEPETYAMLAAGLGLLAGLARRRKAAS
;
A
#
# COMPACT_ATOMS: atom_id res chain seq x y z
N MET A 1 0.61 5.19 11.53
CA MET A 1 1.52 6.12 10.83
C MET A 1 2.07 5.41 9.61
N VAL A 2 2.30 6.15 8.53
CA VAL A 2 2.98 5.64 7.33
C VAL A 2 4.29 6.41 7.14
N THR A 3 5.35 5.72 6.76
CA THR A 3 6.62 6.32 6.33
C THR A 3 7.03 5.77 4.98
N TYR A 4 7.80 6.55 4.22
CA TYR A 4 8.28 6.16 2.90
C TYR A 4 9.81 6.14 2.87
N THR A 5 10.39 5.15 2.21
CA THR A 5 11.81 5.11 1.84
C THR A 5 11.97 4.79 0.36
N GLY A 6 13.10 5.20 -0.24
CA GLY A 6 13.38 5.00 -1.66
C GLY A 6 13.59 6.31 -2.39
N ASP A 7 13.38 6.27 -3.71
CA ASP A 7 13.49 7.45 -4.56
C ASP A 7 12.30 8.37 -4.35
N THR A 8 12.58 9.65 -4.19
CA THR A 8 11.57 10.69 -4.17
C THR A 8 12.17 12.00 -4.62
N ILE A 9 11.39 12.77 -5.38
CA ILE A 9 11.70 14.17 -5.71
C ILE A 9 10.88 15.15 -4.88
N GLY A 10 10.02 14.65 -3.99
CA GLY A 10 9.17 15.46 -3.13
C GLY A 10 7.84 14.80 -2.79
N LEU A 11 7.06 15.52 -2.00
CA LEU A 11 5.71 15.16 -1.61
C LEU A 11 4.76 16.27 -2.08
N ASP A 12 3.78 15.91 -2.91
CA ASP A 12 2.78 16.84 -3.44
C ASP A 12 1.45 16.67 -2.72
N TYR A 13 0.91 17.78 -2.21
CA TYR A 13 -0.37 17.83 -1.49
C TYR A 13 -1.52 18.36 -2.35
N SER A 14 -1.28 18.58 -3.64
CA SER A 14 -2.27 19.10 -4.57
C SER A 14 -3.29 18.02 -4.91
N SER A 15 -4.57 18.34 -4.76
CA SER A 15 -5.65 17.40 -5.06
C SER A 15 -5.90 17.21 -6.55
N ASN A 16 -5.31 18.05 -7.41
CA ASN A 16 -5.52 18.00 -8.86
C ASN A 16 -4.99 16.70 -9.47
N ILE A 17 -4.01 16.01 -8.87
CA ILE A 17 -3.56 14.67 -9.29
C ILE A 17 -4.75 13.70 -9.41
N TYR A 18 -5.76 13.88 -8.56
CA TYR A 18 -6.91 12.99 -8.41
C TYR A 18 -8.24 13.62 -8.84
N ASP A 19 -8.23 14.63 -9.73
CA ASP A 19 -9.43 15.33 -10.18
C ASP A 19 -10.27 14.57 -11.23
N VAL A 20 -9.87 13.34 -11.57
CA VAL A 20 -10.65 12.35 -12.32
C VAL A 20 -11.00 11.17 -11.39
N PRO A 21 -11.99 11.32 -10.49
CA PRO A 21 -12.22 10.35 -9.41
C PRO A 21 -12.51 8.93 -9.89
N SER A 22 -13.10 8.75 -11.07
CA SER A 22 -13.42 7.42 -11.61
C SER A 22 -12.20 6.52 -11.81
N SER A 23 -11.00 7.09 -11.90
CA SER A 23 -9.74 6.35 -12.01
C SER A 23 -9.18 5.92 -10.64
N PHE A 24 -9.57 6.58 -9.55
CA PHE A 24 -8.98 6.43 -8.21
C PHE A 24 -10.00 5.96 -7.16
N THR A 25 -11.23 5.67 -7.57
CA THR A 25 -12.31 5.25 -6.68
C THR A 25 -13.01 4.01 -7.22
N ASN A 26 -13.65 3.27 -6.33
CA ASN A 26 -14.55 2.17 -6.63
C ASN A 26 -15.61 2.09 -5.50
N VAL A 27 -16.48 1.08 -5.48
CA VAL A 27 -17.43 0.82 -4.41
C VAL A 27 -16.77 0.59 -3.05
N GLU A 28 -15.51 0.12 -3.03
CA GLU A 28 -14.73 -0.11 -1.79
C GLU A 28 -14.01 1.15 -1.29
N VAL A 29 -13.64 2.06 -2.20
CA VAL A 29 -12.89 3.29 -1.91
C VAL A 29 -13.64 4.44 -2.57
N THR A 30 -14.49 5.12 -1.80
CA THR A 30 -15.46 6.09 -2.33
C THR A 30 -14.94 7.53 -2.31
N ASN A 31 -13.67 7.75 -1.96
CA ASN A 31 -13.04 9.06 -1.91
C ASN A 31 -11.67 8.99 -2.60
N THR A 32 -11.26 10.08 -3.22
CA THR A 32 -9.88 10.23 -3.69
C THR A 32 -8.94 10.55 -2.52
N PRO A 33 -7.61 10.47 -2.72
CA PRO A 33 -6.64 10.86 -1.70
C PRO A 33 -6.71 12.34 -1.30
N GLY A 34 -7.31 13.20 -2.10
CA GLY A 34 -7.43 14.64 -1.82
C GLY A 34 -6.05 15.29 -1.62
N SER A 35 -5.88 15.99 -0.51
CA SER A 35 -4.62 16.66 -0.15
C SER A 35 -3.81 15.92 0.92
N ASN A 36 -3.91 14.59 0.98
CA ASN A 36 -3.20 13.76 1.97
C ASN A 36 -1.72 13.52 1.63
N GLY A 37 -1.25 13.99 0.47
CA GLY A 37 0.13 13.86 0.03
C GLY A 37 0.34 12.67 -0.92
N THR A 38 1.15 12.91 -1.96
CA THR A 38 1.55 11.92 -2.96
C THR A 38 3.05 11.96 -3.13
N ILE A 39 3.71 10.81 -2.99
CA ILE A 39 5.15 10.72 -3.21
C ILE A 39 5.40 10.87 -4.71
N LEU A 40 6.18 11.88 -5.08
CA LEU A 40 6.65 12.09 -6.44
C LEU A 40 7.98 11.36 -6.64
N MET A 41 8.14 10.71 -7.79
CA MET A 41 9.27 9.84 -8.09
C MET A 41 9.84 10.12 -9.48
N MET A 42 11.11 9.76 -9.69
CA MET A 42 11.72 9.58 -11.00
C MET A 42 12.13 8.10 -11.14
N GLY A 43 11.68 7.45 -12.21
CA GLY A 43 12.00 6.05 -12.50
C GLY A 43 13.31 5.88 -13.23
N GLY A 44 13.58 4.65 -13.66
CA GLY A 44 14.74 4.30 -14.47
C GLY A 44 15.89 3.72 -13.68
N ASN A 45 15.62 3.21 -12.48
CA ASN A 45 16.62 2.58 -11.63
C ASN A 45 16.00 1.39 -10.85
N ALA A 46 16.82 0.75 -10.02
CA ALA A 46 16.42 -0.41 -9.21
C ALA A 46 16.39 -0.12 -7.71
N THR A 47 16.29 1.16 -7.30
CA THR A 47 16.09 1.53 -5.89
C THR A 47 14.80 0.91 -5.40
N ILE A 48 14.86 0.25 -4.24
CA ILE A 48 13.68 -0.28 -3.58
C ILE A 48 12.96 0.88 -2.90
N ASN A 49 11.72 1.09 -3.33
CA ASN A 49 10.78 2.03 -2.73
C ASN A 49 9.85 1.26 -1.81
N SER A 50 9.57 1.80 -0.62
CA SER A 50 8.77 1.10 0.37
C SER A 50 7.85 2.05 1.14
N PHE A 51 6.57 1.70 1.22
CA PHE A 51 5.65 2.23 2.22
C PHE A 51 5.71 1.34 3.46
N HIS A 52 6.07 1.92 4.60
CA HIS A 52 6.13 1.24 5.90
C HIS A 52 4.96 1.69 6.78
N PHE A 53 4.19 0.73 7.28
CA PHE A 53 3.10 0.96 8.21
C PHE A 53 3.57 0.66 9.64
N SER A 54 3.25 1.55 10.59
CA SER A 54 3.62 1.36 12.01
C SER A 54 2.95 0.15 12.68
N GLN A 55 1.98 -0.47 12.00
CA GLN A 55 1.27 -1.68 12.38
C GLN A 55 0.77 -2.35 11.11
N ALA A 56 0.46 -3.64 11.18
CA ALA A 56 -0.08 -4.35 10.03
C ALA A 56 -1.42 -3.75 9.57
N VAL A 57 -1.54 -3.47 8.28
CA VAL A 57 -2.75 -2.97 7.63
C VAL A 57 -3.37 -4.10 6.82
N ILE A 58 -4.68 -4.29 6.97
CA ILE A 58 -5.44 -5.27 6.18
C ILE A 58 -5.92 -4.61 4.89
N ASP A 59 -5.68 -5.30 3.78
CA ASP A 59 -6.12 -4.91 2.45
C ASP A 59 -5.83 -3.43 2.08
N PRO A 60 -4.57 -2.95 2.21
CA PRO A 60 -4.25 -1.57 1.86
C PRO A 60 -4.45 -1.29 0.36
N TYR A 61 -4.64 -0.01 0.06
CA TYR A 61 -4.82 0.51 -1.28
C TYR A 61 -3.65 1.42 -1.67
N ILE A 62 -3.27 1.39 -2.95
CA ILE A 62 -2.29 2.32 -3.51
C ILE A 62 -2.91 2.97 -4.74
N ASP A 63 -2.96 4.30 -4.75
CA ASP A 63 -3.23 5.03 -5.99
C ASP A 63 -1.90 5.32 -6.68
N VAL A 64 -1.86 5.08 -7.99
CA VAL A 64 -0.75 5.44 -8.87
C VAL A 64 -1.23 6.42 -9.93
N PHE A 65 -0.41 7.41 -10.25
CA PHE A 65 -0.74 8.41 -11.27
C PHE A 65 0.39 8.54 -12.30
N SER A 66 0.03 8.94 -13.52
CA SER A 66 0.95 9.19 -14.64
C SER A 66 1.91 8.02 -14.93
N VAL A 67 1.40 6.78 -14.87
CA VAL A 67 2.21 5.60 -15.14
C VAL A 67 2.45 5.49 -16.65
N GLY A 68 3.63 5.95 -17.06
CA GLY A 68 4.07 5.96 -18.46
C GLY A 68 3.61 7.20 -19.22
N GLN A 69 3.95 7.22 -20.50
CA GLN A 69 3.70 8.34 -21.42
C GLN A 69 3.10 7.82 -22.72
N GLY A 70 2.56 8.70 -23.56
CA GLY A 70 2.04 8.34 -24.88
C GLY A 70 3.03 7.48 -25.67
N GLY A 71 2.72 6.20 -25.85
CA GLY A 71 3.54 5.23 -26.57
C GLY A 71 4.76 4.67 -25.82
N THR A 72 5.03 5.10 -24.59
CA THR A 72 6.15 4.62 -23.76
C THR A 72 5.64 4.04 -22.44
N PRO A 73 5.57 2.70 -22.33
CA PRO A 73 5.11 2.07 -21.10
C PRO A 73 6.14 2.18 -19.97
N VAL A 74 5.64 2.41 -18.75
CA VAL A 74 6.41 2.41 -17.51
C VAL A 74 5.73 1.50 -16.50
N SER A 75 6.52 0.90 -15.62
CA SER A 75 6.00 -0.07 -14.66
C SER A 75 6.33 0.26 -13.21
N PHE A 76 5.36 -0.02 -12.33
CA PHE A 76 5.62 -0.35 -10.93
C PHE A 76 5.79 -1.86 -10.83
N VAL A 77 6.95 -2.32 -10.37
CA VAL A 77 7.22 -3.75 -10.14
C VAL A 77 7.21 -3.98 -8.64
N PHE A 78 6.09 -4.43 -8.10
CA PHE A 78 5.95 -4.76 -6.69
C PHE A 78 6.75 -6.02 -6.34
N LEU A 79 7.43 -5.99 -5.20
CA LEU A 79 8.29 -7.07 -4.71
C LEU A 79 7.55 -8.01 -3.77
N ASN A 80 6.40 -7.59 -3.26
CA ASN A 80 5.57 -8.36 -2.35
C ASN A 80 4.08 -8.05 -2.52
N GLY A 81 3.26 -9.03 -2.12
CA GLY A 81 1.82 -8.90 -1.96
C GLY A 81 0.97 -9.65 -2.97
N SER A 82 -0.32 -9.33 -2.97
CA SER A 82 -1.35 -9.89 -3.86
C SER A 82 -2.18 -8.76 -4.44
N LEU A 83 -1.87 -8.39 -5.66
CA LEU A 83 -2.31 -7.14 -6.29
C LEU A 83 -3.55 -7.35 -7.18
N THR A 84 -4.50 -6.43 -7.12
CA THR A 84 -5.60 -6.27 -8.10
C THR A 84 -5.77 -4.80 -8.47
N ILE A 85 -6.01 -4.50 -9.76
CA ILE A 85 -6.42 -3.16 -10.20
C ILE A 85 -7.94 -3.06 -10.01
N LEU A 86 -8.40 -2.12 -9.18
CA LEU A 86 -9.83 -1.92 -8.91
C LEU A 86 -10.47 -0.89 -9.84
N SER A 87 -9.74 0.16 -10.18
CA SER A 87 -10.15 1.16 -11.17
C SER A 87 -8.92 1.74 -11.83
N GLN A 88 -9.11 2.24 -13.05
CA GLN A 88 -8.04 2.77 -13.88
C GLN A 88 -8.60 3.64 -14.99
N GLY A 89 -7.79 4.58 -15.47
CA GLY A 89 -8.15 5.42 -16.60
C GLY A 89 -7.32 6.70 -16.69
N ALA A 90 -7.99 7.76 -17.17
CA ALA A 90 -7.41 9.08 -17.31
C ALA A 90 -7.15 9.77 -15.97
N GLY A 91 -6.28 10.76 -15.98
CA GLY A 91 -5.97 11.64 -14.86
C GLY A 91 -5.85 13.09 -15.35
N HIS A 92 -5.27 13.95 -14.52
CA HIS A 92 -5.18 15.38 -14.78
C HIS A 92 -4.45 15.74 -16.09
N TRP A 93 -3.38 15.02 -16.42
CA TRP A 93 -2.48 15.35 -17.53
C TRP A 93 -2.73 14.59 -18.83
N GLY A 94 -3.77 13.76 -18.89
CA GLY A 94 -4.01 12.87 -20.02
C GLY A 94 -4.61 11.56 -19.57
N GLY A 95 -4.57 10.55 -20.44
CA GLY A 95 -5.13 9.27 -20.05
C GLY A 95 -4.74 8.11 -20.93
N GLY A 96 -4.67 6.97 -20.26
CA GLY A 96 -4.56 5.68 -20.87
C GLY A 96 -5.00 4.62 -19.89
N THR A 97 -4.34 3.47 -19.96
CA THR A 97 -4.73 2.32 -19.16
C THR A 97 -3.58 1.74 -18.36
N LEU A 98 -3.94 1.10 -17.26
CA LEU A 98 -3.09 0.18 -16.52
C LEU A 98 -3.41 -1.25 -16.93
N SER A 99 -2.37 -2.07 -16.93
CA SER A 99 -2.46 -3.52 -17.04
C SER A 99 -1.59 -4.14 -15.98
N SER A 100 -1.94 -5.34 -15.52
CA SER A 100 -1.13 -6.09 -14.57
C SER A 100 -0.72 -7.45 -15.11
N SER A 101 0.52 -7.85 -14.79
CA SER A 101 1.02 -9.20 -14.98
C SER A 101 1.78 -9.61 -13.73
N GLY A 102 1.19 -10.50 -12.93
CA GLY A 102 1.68 -10.80 -11.59
C GLY A 102 1.72 -9.54 -10.72
N LEU A 103 2.90 -9.22 -10.17
CA LEU A 103 3.14 -8.02 -9.35
C LEU A 103 3.65 -6.81 -10.14
N THR A 104 3.60 -6.87 -11.48
CA THR A 104 3.98 -5.73 -12.32
C THR A 104 2.73 -5.02 -12.80
N VAL A 105 2.57 -3.74 -12.43
CA VAL A 105 1.59 -2.82 -13.02
C VAL A 105 2.30 -2.01 -14.09
N THR A 106 1.81 -2.07 -15.32
CA THR A 106 2.35 -1.30 -16.45
C THR A 106 1.28 -0.36 -16.97
N GLY A 107 1.65 0.91 -17.16
CA GLY A 107 0.78 1.93 -17.72
C GLY A 107 1.36 2.56 -18.99
N VAL A 108 0.46 3.13 -19.80
CA VAL A 108 0.77 4.05 -20.91
C VAL A 108 -0.09 5.28 -20.66
N GLU A 109 0.40 6.25 -19.88
CA GLU A 109 -0.39 7.34 -19.27
C GLU A 109 -1.53 6.85 -18.36
N GLY A 110 -1.33 5.68 -17.74
CA GLY A 110 -2.33 5.07 -16.88
C GLY A 110 -2.36 5.69 -15.49
N ASN A 111 -3.55 5.78 -14.92
CA ASN A 111 -3.78 6.15 -13.53
C ASN A 111 -4.69 5.09 -12.92
N GLY A 112 -4.59 4.81 -11.63
CA GLY A 112 -5.44 3.77 -11.05
C GLY A 112 -5.32 3.54 -9.57
N LEU A 113 -6.36 2.88 -9.06
CA LEU A 113 -6.49 2.36 -7.71
C LEU A 113 -6.10 0.87 -7.69
N LEU A 114 -5.13 0.56 -6.86
CA LEU A 114 -4.61 -0.79 -6.64
C LEU A 114 -5.05 -1.28 -5.25
N LYS A 115 -5.47 -2.54 -5.14
CA LYS A 115 -5.72 -3.24 -3.88
C LYS A 115 -4.68 -4.31 -3.64
N PHE A 116 -4.14 -4.37 -2.44
CA PHE A 116 -3.22 -5.41 -1.98
C PHE A 116 -3.93 -6.30 -0.97
N SER A 117 -4.43 -7.46 -1.40
CA SER A 117 -5.12 -8.38 -0.48
C SER A 117 -4.14 -9.03 0.50
N GLY A 118 -4.46 -9.00 1.80
CA GLY A 118 -3.64 -9.57 2.87
C GLY A 118 -3.34 -8.59 4.00
N SER A 119 -2.33 -8.92 4.81
CA SER A 119 -1.87 -8.11 5.96
C SER A 119 -0.43 -7.66 5.73
N TYR A 120 -0.20 -6.35 5.76
CA TYR A 120 1.08 -5.76 5.37
C TYR A 120 1.58 -4.77 6.41
N THR A 121 2.84 -4.93 6.83
CA THR A 121 3.63 -3.86 7.46
C THR A 121 4.42 -3.07 6.43
N ASP A 122 4.63 -3.64 5.24
CA ASP A 122 5.44 -3.06 4.18
C ASP A 122 4.87 -3.42 2.81
N ILE A 123 4.86 -2.45 1.90
CA ILE A 123 4.67 -2.70 0.46
C ILE A 123 5.86 -2.08 -0.26
N SER A 124 6.61 -2.92 -0.98
CA SER A 124 7.84 -2.53 -1.64
C SER A 124 7.76 -2.73 -3.15
N PHE A 125 8.40 -1.86 -3.91
CA PHE A 125 8.41 -1.89 -5.37
C PHE A 125 9.66 -1.22 -5.94
N ILE A 126 9.97 -1.53 -7.20
CA ILE A 126 10.93 -0.77 -8.01
C ILE A 126 10.22 -0.15 -9.20
N THR A 127 10.83 0.86 -9.79
CA THR A 127 10.32 1.54 -10.99
C THR A 127 11.41 1.60 -12.08
N PRO A 128 11.60 0.50 -12.82
CA PRO A 128 12.80 0.29 -13.62
C PRO A 128 12.83 1.10 -14.92
N ASN A 129 11.69 1.63 -15.37
CA ASN A 129 11.59 2.40 -16.61
C ASN A 129 11.73 3.90 -16.30
N SER A 130 12.44 4.62 -17.15
CA SER A 130 12.60 6.07 -17.00
C SER A 130 11.25 6.79 -17.14
N GLU A 131 10.89 7.53 -16.10
CA GLU A 131 9.77 8.47 -16.06
C GLU A 131 10.19 9.62 -15.15
N TYR A 132 9.88 10.85 -15.52
CA TYR A 132 10.36 12.03 -14.81
C TYR A 132 9.33 12.57 -13.82
N TYR A 133 8.05 12.23 -13.99
CA TYR A 133 6.99 12.74 -13.14
C TYR A 133 5.78 11.82 -13.05
N TYR A 134 5.69 11.11 -11.93
CA TYR A 134 4.69 10.13 -11.59
C TYR A 134 4.88 9.75 -10.13
N GLY A 135 4.00 8.91 -9.60
CA GLY A 135 4.13 8.57 -8.20
C GLY A 135 2.95 7.80 -7.66
N ALA A 136 2.91 7.73 -6.33
CA ALA A 136 1.94 6.94 -5.63
C ALA A 136 1.61 7.54 -4.25
N THR A 137 0.42 7.22 -3.79
CA THR A 137 0.02 7.38 -2.39
C THR A 137 -0.64 6.11 -1.88
N VAL A 138 -0.68 5.95 -0.57
CA VAL A 138 -1.17 4.74 0.08
C VAL A 138 -2.28 5.07 1.06
N GLY A 139 -3.32 4.24 1.06
CA GLY A 139 -4.47 4.34 1.92
C GLY A 139 -4.81 3.00 2.55
N ALA A 140 -5.66 3.05 3.58
CA ALA A 140 -6.24 1.87 4.19
C ALA A 140 -7.76 2.07 4.27
N GLY A 141 -8.51 0.99 4.09
CA GLY A 141 -9.92 1.00 4.46
C GLY A 141 -10.08 1.26 5.97
N ILE A 142 -11.27 1.67 6.41
CA ILE A 142 -11.61 1.69 7.83
C ILE A 142 -11.70 0.23 8.30
N THR A 143 -10.56 -0.36 8.65
CA THR A 143 -10.52 -1.69 9.25
C THR A 143 -10.74 -1.52 10.74
N VAL A 144 -11.82 -2.11 11.28
CA VAL A 144 -12.01 -2.26 12.72
C VAL A 144 -10.74 -2.90 13.27
N ALA A 145 -10.17 -2.34 14.34
CA ALA A 145 -8.95 -2.85 14.96
C ALA A 145 -9.05 -4.37 15.11
N VAL A 146 -8.13 -5.11 14.48
CA VAL A 146 -8.02 -6.55 14.68
C VAL A 146 -7.71 -6.74 16.16
N PRO A 147 -8.60 -7.37 16.96
CA PRO A 147 -8.26 -7.69 18.34
C PRO A 147 -7.00 -8.55 18.32
N GLU A 148 -5.98 -8.20 19.11
CA GLU A 148 -4.74 -8.98 19.14
C GLU A 148 -5.09 -10.47 19.35
N PRO A 149 -4.79 -11.34 18.38
CA PRO A 149 -5.17 -12.74 18.47
C PRO A 149 -4.34 -13.37 19.58
N GLU A 150 -5.02 -13.88 20.61
CA GLU A 150 -4.55 -14.96 21.48
C GLU A 150 -3.33 -14.66 22.37
N THR A 151 -2.54 -13.61 22.15
CA THR A 151 -1.34 -13.30 22.96
C THR A 151 -1.69 -13.10 24.43
N TYR A 152 -2.75 -12.35 24.73
CA TYR A 152 -3.22 -12.19 26.11
C TYR A 152 -3.83 -13.47 26.67
N ALA A 153 -4.53 -14.24 25.85
CA ALA A 153 -5.12 -15.51 26.27
C ALA A 153 -4.03 -16.55 26.59
N MET A 154 -2.98 -16.61 25.78
CA MET A 154 -1.80 -17.47 25.94
C MET A 154 -0.92 -17.01 27.10
N LEU A 155 -0.74 -15.70 27.28
CA LEU A 155 -0.07 -15.13 28.45
C LEU A 155 -0.83 -15.47 29.74
N ALA A 156 -2.15 -15.26 29.76
CA ALA A 156 -2.99 -15.58 30.91
C ALA A 156 -3.03 -17.10 31.20
N ALA A 157 -3.12 -17.93 30.16
CA ALA A 157 -3.04 -19.38 30.29
C ALA A 157 -1.67 -19.84 30.83
N GLY A 158 -0.58 -19.26 30.31
CA GLY A 158 0.78 -19.50 30.80
C GLY A 158 0.95 -19.12 32.28
N LEU A 159 0.47 -17.94 32.67
CA LEU A 159 0.47 -17.49 34.07
C LEU A 159 -0.41 -18.38 34.96
N GLY A 160 -1.56 -18.83 34.46
CA GLY A 160 -2.45 -19.76 35.16
C GLY A 160 -1.80 -21.12 35.45
N LEU A 161 -1.08 -21.68 34.47
CA LEU A 161 -0.32 -22.93 34.63
C LEU A 161 0.80 -22.78 35.67
N LEU A 162 1.57 -21.68 35.61
CA LEU A 162 2.64 -21.39 36.57
C LEU A 162 2.10 -21.26 38.00
N ALA A 163 0.98 -20.55 38.18
CA ALA A 163 0.33 -20.41 39.47
C ALA A 163 -0.19 -21.77 40.02
N GLY A 164 -0.71 -22.63 39.15
CA GLY A 164 -1.14 -23.99 39.51
C GLY A 164 0.00 -24.89 40.00
N LEU A 165 1.14 -24.86 39.30
CA LEU A 165 2.34 -25.63 39.68
C LEU A 165 2.94 -25.17 41.01
N ALA A 166 3.01 -23.85 41.24
CA ALA A 166 3.50 -23.28 42.50
C ALA A 166 2.63 -23.71 43.70
N ARG A 167 1.31 -23.75 43.52
CA ARG A 167 0.36 -24.16 44.57
C ARG A 167 0.53 -25.64 44.96
N ARG A 168 0.76 -26.52 43.98
CA ARG A 168 0.99 -27.96 44.22
C ARG A 168 2.28 -28.24 44.99
N ARG A 169 3.34 -27.47 44.75
CA ARG A 169 4.62 -27.60 45.49
C ARG A 169 4.47 -27.21 46.96
N LYS A 170 3.70 -26.17 47.24
CA LYS A 170 3.42 -25.72 48.62
C LYS A 170 2.54 -26.69 49.41
N ALA A 171 1.66 -27.44 48.75
CA ALA A 171 0.80 -28.44 49.39
C ALA A 171 1.49 -29.80 49.64
N ALA A 172 2.67 -30.02 49.04
CA ALA A 172 3.47 -31.23 49.19
C ALA A 172 4.71 -31.03 50.08
N SER A 173 4.84 -29.85 50.72
CA SER A 173 5.85 -29.51 51.73
C SER A 173 5.15 -29.28 53.07
#